data_AF-A0A926PCT8-F1
#
_entry.id   AF-A0A926PCT8-F1
#
_cell.length_a   1.000
_cell.length_b   1.000
_cell.length_c   1.000
_cell.angle_alpha   90.00
_cell.angle_beta   90.00
_cell.angle_gamma   90.00
#
_symmetry.space_group_name_H-M   'P 1'
#
loop_
_entity.id
_entity.type
_entity.pdbx_description
1 polymer ?
#
loop_
_entity_poly.entity_id
_entity_poly.type
_entity_poly.pdbx_seq_one_letter_code
_entity_poly.pdbx_strand_id
1 'polypeptide(L)'
;MSKSIVFYLLPLCFVFFGGGLISCGNSAPLSMGGISLGGFRGNITKIGEIPKDQNAVATVYLQGQVTNRAPLLENTAYKLEDDTGTIWVLTNQSPPNIGDEVVIQGQVQFQSIPVGGQDLGEVFVQEQQQLQRRAGQLRPSPLPEERNEQQTP
;
A
#
# COMPACT_ATOMS: atom_id res chain seq x y z
N MET A 1 -8.92 -66.47 -3.46
CA MET A 1 -8.18 -65.19 -3.61
C MET A 1 -7.50 -65.19 -4.97
N SER A 2 -7.71 -64.11 -5.70
CA SER A 2 -7.63 -63.98 -7.16
C SER A 2 -6.21 -63.85 -7.71
N LYS A 3 -6.07 -64.33 -8.95
CA LYS A 3 -4.89 -64.44 -9.82
C LYS A 3 -4.14 -63.13 -10.05
N SER A 4 -2.81 -63.24 -10.07
CA SER A 4 -1.88 -62.25 -10.61
C SER A 4 -2.09 -62.07 -12.12
N ILE A 5 -2.12 -60.82 -12.59
CA ILE A 5 -2.14 -60.47 -14.02
C ILE A 5 -0.84 -59.74 -14.37
N VAL A 6 -0.16 -60.33 -15.35
CA VAL A 6 1.08 -59.90 -15.99
C VAL A 6 0.75 -58.78 -16.98
N PHE A 7 1.35 -57.60 -16.81
CA PHE A 7 1.31 -56.52 -17.80
C PHE A 7 2.63 -56.53 -18.59
N TYR A 8 2.55 -56.97 -19.85
CA TYR A 8 3.64 -56.84 -20.82
C TYR A 8 3.08 -56.32 -22.16
N LEU A 9 3.86 -55.40 -22.75
CA LEU A 9 3.98 -55.04 -24.18
C LEU A 9 3.08 -53.93 -24.79
N LEU A 10 3.69 -52.71 -24.86
CA LEU A 10 3.87 -51.81 -26.03
C LEU A 10 3.70 -52.47 -27.43
N PRO A 11 3.53 -51.74 -28.59
CA PRO A 11 3.80 -50.32 -28.86
C PRO A 11 2.86 -49.60 -29.90
N LEU A 12 3.22 -48.35 -30.25
CA LEU A 12 3.11 -47.75 -31.60
C LEU A 12 1.78 -47.14 -32.09
N CYS A 13 1.66 -45.80 -31.96
CA CYS A 13 1.15 -44.96 -33.04
C CYS A 13 1.86 -43.61 -33.02
N PHE A 14 2.84 -43.50 -33.92
CA PHE A 14 3.51 -42.28 -34.33
C PHE A 14 2.51 -41.48 -35.18
N VAL A 15 2.04 -40.33 -34.71
CA VAL A 15 1.44 -39.31 -35.60
C VAL A 15 1.96 -37.94 -35.19
N PHE A 16 2.99 -37.52 -35.93
CA PHE A 16 3.31 -36.15 -36.33
C PHE A 16 2.06 -35.26 -36.46
N PHE A 17 2.06 -34.08 -35.84
CA PHE A 17 1.41 -32.82 -36.27
C PHE A 17 1.61 -31.87 -35.06
N GLY A 18 2.56 -30.94 -35.04
CA GLY A 18 2.66 -29.81 -35.95
C GLY A 18 1.94 -28.61 -35.35
N GLY A 19 2.69 -27.69 -34.74
CA GLY A 19 2.27 -26.29 -34.54
C GLY A 19 1.60 -25.94 -33.20
N GLY A 20 2.21 -24.98 -32.49
CA GLY A 20 1.57 -24.29 -31.36
C GLY A 20 2.55 -23.57 -30.43
N LEU A 21 3.22 -22.52 -30.91
CA LEU A 21 3.82 -21.53 -30.02
C LEU A 21 2.68 -20.73 -29.39
N ILE A 22 2.19 -21.16 -28.22
CA ILE A 22 1.25 -20.37 -27.42
C ILE A 22 2.06 -19.22 -26.81
N SER A 23 2.19 -18.15 -27.60
CA SER A 23 2.62 -16.85 -27.12
C SER A 23 1.48 -16.27 -26.30
N CYS A 24 1.63 -16.26 -24.98
CA CYS A 24 0.74 -15.54 -24.10
C CYS A 24 1.00 -14.03 -24.27
N GLY A 25 0.13 -13.38 -25.02
CA GLY A 25 0.10 -11.93 -25.12
C GLY A 25 -0.20 -11.32 -23.76
N ASN A 26 0.71 -10.48 -23.26
CA ASN A 26 0.44 -9.57 -22.16
C ASN A 26 -0.56 -8.52 -22.64
N SER A 27 -1.83 -8.68 -22.27
CA SER A 27 -2.85 -7.64 -22.40
C SER A 27 -3.46 -7.41 -21.02
N ALA A 28 -2.94 -6.36 -20.39
CA ALA A 28 -3.48 -5.83 -19.14
C ALA A 28 -4.96 -5.46 -19.33
N PRO A 29 -5.88 -5.88 -18.44
CA PRO A 29 -7.18 -5.26 -18.39
C PRO A 29 -7.02 -3.84 -17.83
N LEU A 30 -7.29 -2.83 -18.67
CA LEU A 30 -7.53 -1.46 -18.21
C LEU A 30 -8.86 -1.46 -17.43
N SER A 31 -8.77 -1.54 -16.11
CA SER A 31 -9.92 -1.43 -15.22
C SER A 31 -10.31 0.04 -15.04
N MET A 32 -11.51 0.37 -15.49
CA MET A 32 -12.20 1.63 -15.25
C MET A 32 -12.64 1.70 -13.78
N GLY A 33 -12.18 2.73 -13.05
CA GLY A 33 -12.74 3.12 -11.74
C GLY A 33 -11.98 2.61 -10.51
N GLY A 34 -11.19 3.49 -9.89
CA GLY A 34 -10.53 3.29 -8.59
C GLY A 34 -9.04 3.04 -8.70
N ILE A 35 -8.21 4.05 -8.43
CA ILE A 35 -6.77 3.86 -8.27
C ILE A 35 -6.54 3.17 -6.92
N SER A 36 -6.67 1.85 -6.87
CA SER A 36 -6.18 1.07 -5.72
C SER A 36 -4.66 1.07 -5.79
N LEU A 37 -3.99 1.66 -4.80
CA LEU A 37 -2.57 1.44 -4.60
C LEU A 37 -2.33 -0.08 -4.51
N GLY A 38 -1.55 -0.60 -5.47
CA GLY A 38 -0.81 -1.86 -5.40
C GLY A 38 -1.54 -3.12 -4.94
N GLY A 39 -2.83 -3.33 -5.25
CA GLY A 39 -3.44 -4.66 -5.11
C GLY A 39 -3.90 -5.07 -3.71
N PHE A 40 -4.04 -4.14 -2.77
CA PHE A 40 -4.77 -4.41 -1.54
C PHE A 40 -6.27 -4.55 -1.86
N ARG A 41 -6.89 -5.66 -1.45
CA ARG A 41 -8.30 -6.01 -1.72
C ARG A 41 -9.19 -5.85 -0.49
N GLY A 42 -8.88 -4.93 0.42
CA GLY A 42 -9.72 -4.62 1.59
C GLY A 42 -10.49 -3.31 1.43
N ASN A 43 -11.46 -3.08 2.33
CA ASN A 43 -12.22 -1.85 2.38
C ASN A 43 -11.37 -0.76 3.05
N ILE A 44 -11.03 0.30 2.30
CA ILE A 44 -10.28 1.45 2.81
C ILE A 44 -11.27 2.41 3.45
N THR A 45 -11.07 2.70 4.72
CA THR A 45 -11.81 3.70 5.48
C THR A 45 -11.30 5.09 5.10
N LYS A 46 -12.21 6.01 4.80
CA LYS A 46 -11.87 7.42 4.59
C LYS A 46 -11.50 8.08 5.91
N ILE A 47 -10.43 8.87 5.95
CA ILE A 47 -9.94 9.48 7.19
C ILE A 47 -11.01 10.39 7.83
N GLY A 48 -11.77 11.12 7.02
CA GLY A 48 -12.86 11.99 7.47
C GLY A 48 -14.06 11.26 8.07
N GLU A 49 -14.18 9.95 7.86
CA GLU A 49 -15.26 9.12 8.40
C GLU A 49 -14.92 8.48 9.75
N ILE A 50 -13.67 8.62 10.22
CA ILE A 50 -13.25 8.08 11.52
C ILE A 50 -13.94 8.88 12.64
N PRO A 51 -14.70 8.22 13.54
CA PRO A 51 -15.33 8.89 14.67
C PRO A 51 -14.30 9.63 15.52
N LYS A 52 -14.62 10.87 15.91
CA LYS A 52 -13.73 11.74 16.70
C LYS A 52 -14.04 11.72 18.20
N ASP A 53 -14.66 10.65 18.68
CA ASP A 53 -15.11 10.53 20.07
C ASP A 53 -14.34 9.45 20.85
N GLN A 54 -14.57 9.40 22.15
CA GLN A 54 -13.87 8.52 23.10
C GLN A 54 -14.16 7.02 22.89
N ASN A 55 -15.17 6.65 22.10
CA ASN A 55 -15.55 5.27 21.82
C ASN A 55 -15.00 4.76 20.49
N ALA A 56 -14.10 5.51 19.84
CA ALA A 56 -13.52 5.19 18.54
C ALA A 56 -12.50 4.03 18.60
N VAL A 57 -12.90 2.87 19.11
CA VAL A 57 -12.07 1.66 19.13
C VAL A 57 -12.48 0.77 17.96
N ALA A 58 -11.82 0.94 16.82
CA ALA A 58 -12.02 0.12 15.63
C ALA A 58 -10.70 -0.16 14.91
N THR A 59 -10.59 -1.34 14.30
CA THR A 59 -9.51 -1.62 13.35
C THR A 59 -9.91 -1.02 12.00
N VAL A 60 -9.03 -0.22 11.41
CA VAL A 60 -9.25 0.47 10.13
C VAL A 60 -8.12 0.18 9.15
N TYR A 61 -8.45 0.29 7.87
CA TYR A 61 -7.47 0.29 6.79
C TYR A 61 -7.45 1.66 6.14
N LEU A 62 -6.30 2.32 6.14
CA LEU A 62 -6.17 3.69 5.62
C LEU A 62 -5.23 3.70 4.42
N GLN A 63 -5.55 4.52 3.43
CA GLN A 63 -4.66 4.87 2.33
C GLN A 63 -4.49 6.39 2.32
N GLY A 64 -3.26 6.87 2.19
CA GLY A 64 -3.00 8.31 2.09
C GLY A 64 -1.54 8.62 1.83
N GLN A 65 -1.25 9.91 1.68
CA GLN A 65 0.10 10.45 1.57
C GLN A 65 0.62 10.88 2.94
N VAL A 66 1.88 10.57 3.23
CA VAL A 66 2.57 11.07 4.42
C VAL A 66 2.98 12.53 4.20
N THR A 67 2.40 13.46 4.96
CA THR A 67 2.65 14.89 4.78
C THR A 67 3.51 15.51 5.89
N ASN A 68 3.66 14.84 7.03
CA ASN A 68 4.57 15.28 8.09
C ASN A 68 5.05 14.11 8.98
N ARG A 69 6.09 14.34 9.78
CA ARG A 69 6.59 13.43 10.81
C ARG A 69 6.88 14.19 12.11
N ALA A 70 6.54 13.59 13.24
CA ALA A 70 6.85 14.09 14.58
C ALA A 70 7.64 13.02 15.34
N PRO A 71 8.93 13.25 15.64
CA PRO A 71 9.67 12.37 16.53
C PRO A 71 9.12 12.48 17.95
N LEU A 72 8.86 11.35 18.58
CA LEU A 72 8.43 11.25 19.99
C LEU A 72 9.56 10.61 20.81
N LEU A 73 9.37 10.53 22.13
CA LEU A 73 10.40 10.01 23.04
C LEU A 73 10.76 8.55 22.73
N GLU A 74 9.77 7.70 22.47
CA GLU A 74 9.95 6.25 22.29
C GLU A 74 9.60 5.76 20.87
N ASN A 75 8.87 6.58 20.11
CA ASN A 75 8.29 6.19 18.83
C ASN A 75 8.23 7.38 17.87
N THR A 76 7.64 7.20 16.70
CA THR A 76 7.43 8.28 15.74
C THR A 76 5.97 8.34 15.35
N ALA A 77 5.42 9.55 15.26
CA ALA A 77 4.15 9.77 14.62
C ALA A 77 4.36 10.34 13.21
N TYR A 78 3.53 9.96 12.26
CA TYR A 78 3.49 10.58 10.95
C TYR A 78 2.06 11.01 10.62
N LYS A 79 1.92 12.13 9.90
CA LYS A 79 0.62 12.65 9.49
C LYS A 79 0.27 12.05 8.14
N LEU A 80 -0.83 11.32 8.10
CA LEU A 80 -1.38 10.70 6.90
C LEU A 80 -2.55 11.56 6.40
N GLU A 81 -2.60 11.81 5.09
CA GLU A 81 -3.60 12.67 4.45
C GLU A 81 -4.24 11.97 3.26
N ASP A 82 -5.57 12.02 3.18
CA ASP A 82 -6.36 11.62 2.01
C ASP A 82 -7.26 12.79 1.55
N ASP A 83 -8.16 12.53 0.61
CA ASP A 83 -9.12 13.51 0.07
C ASP A 83 -10.19 13.97 1.08
N THR A 84 -10.29 13.31 2.22
CA THR A 84 -11.33 13.54 3.24
C THR A 84 -10.78 14.12 4.55
N GLY A 85 -9.47 14.00 4.82
CA GLY A 85 -8.87 14.61 5.98
C GLY A 85 -7.45 14.15 6.28
N THR A 86 -7.01 14.47 7.49
CA THR A 86 -5.68 14.12 8.01
C THR A 86 -5.81 13.41 9.35
N ILE A 87 -4.91 12.46 9.63
CA ILE A 87 -4.81 11.80 10.93
C ILE A 87 -3.36 11.54 11.31
N TRP A 88 -3.06 11.62 12.60
CA TRP A 88 -1.78 11.17 13.14
C TRP A 88 -1.77 9.65 13.26
N VAL A 89 -0.72 9.05 12.75
CA VAL A 89 -0.44 7.62 12.86
C VAL A 89 0.79 7.42 13.71
N LEU A 90 0.63 6.73 14.84
CA LEU A 90 1.71 6.33 15.73
C LEU A 90 2.31 5.01 15.26
N THR A 91 3.62 4.97 15.04
CA THR A 91 4.33 3.75 14.64
C THR A 91 5.53 3.47 15.53
N ASN A 92 5.71 2.19 15.85
CA ASN A 92 6.92 1.66 16.50
C ASN A 92 7.91 1.09 15.48
N GLN A 93 7.63 1.24 14.17
CA GLN A 93 8.47 0.81 13.06
C GLN A 93 9.16 2.01 12.40
N SER A 94 10.02 1.76 11.40
CA SER A 94 10.60 2.84 10.61
C SER A 94 9.51 3.59 9.84
N PRO A 95 9.31 4.90 10.10
CA PRO A 95 8.21 5.66 9.51
C PRO A 95 8.38 5.78 7.98
N PRO A 96 7.29 5.86 7.19
CA PRO A 96 7.36 6.15 5.74
C PRO A 96 7.82 7.59 5.50
N ASN A 97 8.49 7.86 4.38
CA ASN A 97 9.04 9.18 4.06
C ASN A 97 7.94 10.18 3.77
N ILE A 98 8.21 11.46 4.04
CA ILE A 98 7.31 12.54 3.62
C ILE A 98 7.21 12.46 2.09
N GLY A 99 5.97 12.46 1.59
CA GLY A 99 5.62 12.27 0.19
C GLY A 99 5.27 10.82 -0.18
N ASP A 100 5.62 9.82 0.64
CA ASP A 100 5.24 8.43 0.39
C ASP A 100 3.72 8.26 0.46
N GLU A 101 3.17 7.47 -0.45
CA GLU A 101 1.79 7.03 -0.43
C GLU A 101 1.76 5.62 0.19
N VAL A 102 1.00 5.42 1.27
CA VAL A 102 0.97 4.17 2.04
C VAL A 102 -0.44 3.62 2.21
N VAL A 103 -0.52 2.30 2.34
CA VAL A 103 -1.71 1.59 2.82
C VAL A 103 -1.35 0.90 4.12
N ILE A 104 -2.12 1.15 5.18
CA ILE A 104 -1.86 0.63 6.53
C ILE A 104 -3.10 -0.03 7.13
N GLN A 105 -2.86 -0.98 8.03
CA GLN A 105 -3.82 -1.45 9.01
C GLN A 105 -3.45 -0.84 10.37
N GLY A 106 -4.43 -0.29 11.07
CA GLY A 106 -4.20 0.29 12.38
C GLY A 106 -5.43 0.23 13.28
N GLN A 107 -5.18 0.44 14.57
CA GLN A 107 -6.21 0.53 15.59
C GLN A 107 -6.48 2.01 15.90
N VAL A 108 -7.72 2.44 15.76
CA VAL A 108 -8.15 3.78 16.18
C VAL A 108 -8.10 3.85 17.71
N GLN A 109 -7.56 4.95 18.21
CA GLN A 109 -7.33 5.26 19.61
C GLN A 109 -7.75 6.70 19.90
N PHE A 110 -8.19 6.96 21.13
CA PHE A 110 -8.45 8.31 21.63
C PHE A 110 -7.52 8.58 22.82
N GLN A 111 -6.75 9.66 22.76
CA GLN A 111 -5.95 10.12 23.89
C GLN A 111 -6.65 11.28 24.57
N SER A 112 -7.16 11.06 25.80
CA SER A 112 -7.77 12.12 26.61
C SER A 112 -6.71 13.11 27.12
N ILE A 113 -7.03 14.39 27.07
CA ILE A 113 -6.23 15.50 27.60
C ILE A 113 -7.17 16.43 28.40
N PRO A 114 -7.49 16.10 29.66
CA PRO A 114 -8.39 16.90 30.47
C PRO A 114 -7.72 18.21 30.91
N VAL A 115 -8.29 19.34 30.52
CA VAL A 115 -7.84 20.70 30.88
C VAL A 115 -9.05 21.52 31.33
N GLY A 116 -9.05 22.00 32.58
CA GLY A 116 -10.11 22.88 33.08
C GLY A 116 -11.52 22.28 33.05
N GLY A 117 -11.65 20.94 33.09
CA GLY A 117 -12.93 20.23 32.98
C GLY A 117 -13.41 19.97 31.55
N GLN A 118 -12.63 20.36 30.53
CA GLN A 118 -12.85 20.00 29.13
C GLN A 118 -11.82 18.93 28.71
N ASP A 119 -12.24 17.96 27.91
CA ASP A 119 -11.31 17.03 27.26
C ASP A 119 -10.88 17.60 25.90
N LEU A 120 -9.59 17.92 25.78
CA LEU A 120 -8.95 18.41 24.55
C LEU A 120 -8.23 17.27 23.80
N GLY A 121 -8.61 16.02 24.08
CA GLY A 121 -8.05 14.84 23.45
C GLY A 121 -8.27 14.77 21.95
N GLU A 122 -7.50 13.90 21.30
CA GLU A 122 -7.54 13.69 19.84
C GLU A 122 -7.59 12.20 19.51
N VAL A 123 -8.25 11.88 18.39
CA VAL A 123 -8.24 10.54 17.79
C VAL A 123 -7.00 10.37 16.92
N PHE A 124 -6.30 9.26 17.12
CA PHE A 124 -5.13 8.88 16.34
C PHE A 124 -5.21 7.40 15.98
N VAL A 125 -4.34 6.95 15.08
CA VAL A 125 -4.24 5.54 14.70
C VAL A 125 -2.92 4.97 15.18
N GLN A 126 -2.98 3.88 15.92
CA GLN A 126 -1.80 3.08 16.21
C GLN A 126 -1.59 2.08 15.07
N GLU A 127 -0.49 2.22 14.34
CA GLU A 127 -0.14 1.34 13.23
C GLU A 127 0.12 -0.09 13.74
N GLN A 128 -0.54 -1.06 13.11
CA GLN A 128 -0.31 -2.49 13.36
C GLN A 128 0.53 -3.08 12.23
N GLN A 129 0.25 -2.70 10.99
CA GLN A 129 0.95 -3.19 9.82
C GLN A 129 0.91 -2.17 8.68
N GLN A 130 2.07 -1.89 8.09
CA GLN A 130 2.12 -1.26 6.78
C GLN A 130 1.95 -2.34 5.69
N LEU A 131 0.86 -2.25 4.94
CA LEU A 131 0.50 -3.21 3.91
C LEU A 131 1.21 -2.88 2.59
N GLN A 132 1.30 -1.59 2.27
CA GLN A 132 1.94 -1.10 1.04
C GLN A 132 2.59 0.27 1.23
N ARG A 133 3.63 0.53 0.45
CA ARG A 133 4.31 1.83 0.37
C ARG A 133 4.77 2.07 -1.06
N ARG A 134 4.39 3.21 -1.61
CA ARG A 134 4.92 3.77 -2.85
C ARG A 134 5.74 5.00 -2.47
N ALA A 135 7.00 5.02 -2.87
CA ALA A 135 7.85 6.19 -2.65
C ALA A 135 7.21 7.41 -3.30
N GLY A 136 7.17 8.54 -2.59
CA GLY A 136 6.81 9.81 -3.21
C GLY A 136 7.74 10.05 -4.39
N GLN A 137 7.21 10.44 -5.56
CA GLN A 137 8.07 10.87 -6.65
C GLN A 137 8.85 12.10 -6.18
N LEU A 138 10.12 11.91 -5.79
CA LEU A 138 11.13 12.93 -5.98
C LEU A 138 11.04 13.27 -7.45
N ARG A 139 10.46 14.41 -7.80
CA ARG A 139 10.70 14.99 -9.13
C ARG A 139 12.23 15.03 -9.24
N PRO A 140 12.87 14.29 -10.16
CA PRO A 140 14.27 14.54 -10.42
C PRO A 140 14.32 16.03 -10.75
N SER A 141 15.10 16.81 -9.99
CA SER A 141 15.43 18.17 -10.38
C SER A 141 15.76 18.12 -11.87
N PRO A 142 15.19 19.00 -12.72
CA PRO A 142 15.62 19.06 -14.11
C PRO A 142 17.13 19.07 -14.10
N LEU A 143 17.74 18.04 -14.71
CA LEU A 143 19.17 18.00 -14.94
C LEU A 143 19.52 19.36 -15.54
N PRO A 144 20.57 20.06 -15.05
CA PRO A 144 20.96 21.32 -15.66
C PRO A 144 21.12 21.05 -17.16
N GLU A 145 20.26 21.70 -17.94
CA GLU A 145 20.20 21.57 -19.39
C GLU A 145 21.63 21.74 -19.89
N GLU A 146 22.18 20.66 -20.43
CA GLU A 146 23.55 20.60 -20.90
C GLU A 146 23.72 21.77 -21.86
N ARG A 147 24.39 22.82 -21.39
CA ARG A 147 24.70 24.01 -22.16
C ARG A 147 25.55 23.50 -23.31
N ASN A 148 24.91 23.24 -24.45
CA ASN A 148 25.57 23.02 -25.71
C ASN A 148 26.37 24.30 -26.00
N GLU A 149 27.62 24.30 -25.56
CA GLU A 149 28.64 25.21 -26.03
C GLU A 149 28.81 24.93 -27.52
N GLN A 150 28.07 25.71 -28.28
CA GLN A 150 28.44 26.26 -29.57
C GLN A 150 29.87 25.89 -29.99
N GLN A 151 29.95 24.95 -30.92
CA GLN A 151 30.35 25.27 -32.28
C GLN A 151 31.49 26.29 -32.38
N THR A 152 32.69 25.81 -32.69
CA THR A 152 33.66 26.62 -33.44
C THR A 152 34.36 25.70 -34.47
N PRO A 153 34.44 26.11 -35.75
CA PRO A 153 35.07 25.33 -36.82
C PRO A 153 36.59 25.22 -36.69
#